data_AF-A0A1G4M9V1-F1
#
_entry.id   AF-A0A1G4M9V1-F1
#
_cell.length_a   1.000
_cell.length_b   1.000
_cell.length_c   1.000
_cell.angle_alpha   90.00
_cell.angle_beta   90.00
_cell.angle_gamma   90.00
#
_symmetry.space_group_name_H-M   'P 1'
#
loop_
_entity.id
_entity.type
_entity.pdbx_description
1 polymer ?
#
loop_
_entity_poly.entity_id
_entity_poly.type
_entity_poly.pdbx_seq_one_letter_code
_entity_poly.pdbx_strand_id
1 'polypeptide(L)'
;MSDVESFIQSDLFEEPEDFYKPPPKPHFACYEREEISPESMSLKKNVKLRLVGSSPLWGHLLWNAGIYTSKHLDKHPELVKDKFVLELGAAGALPSLISGLIGARKCVATDYPDPDLLANIQYNVNEQLYAGKELPQEGKDLEAELEKRNVVVEGYIWGNEFDPILAHLPKKSDKFDLIILSDLVFNHTEHEKLLKTTKELLAENGKALVVFSPHRPWLLNADLAFLRPPKSLV
;
A
#
# COMPACT_ATOMS: atom_id res chain seq x y z
N MET A 1 57.47 -38.60 -19.17
CA MET A 1 56.30 -38.84 -20.06
C MET A 1 55.11 -39.17 -19.19
N SER A 2 53.95 -38.62 -19.60
CA SER A 2 52.61 -38.54 -18.97
C SER A 2 52.55 -37.68 -17.70
N ASP A 3 52.22 -36.39 -17.73
CA ASP A 3 51.04 -35.71 -18.31
C ASP A 3 49.71 -36.29 -17.83
N VAL A 4 49.19 -35.79 -16.70
CA VAL A 4 47.74 -35.60 -16.42
C VAL A 4 47.54 -34.73 -15.18
N GLU A 5 47.92 -33.45 -15.27
CA GLU A 5 47.38 -32.38 -14.41
C GLU A 5 46.76 -31.33 -15.33
N SER A 6 45.53 -31.53 -15.83
CA SER A 6 44.77 -30.48 -16.54
C SER A 6 43.30 -30.81 -16.87
N PHE A 7 42.57 -31.52 -16.00
CA PHE A 7 41.13 -31.78 -16.27
C PHE A 7 40.21 -31.49 -15.08
N ILE A 8 40.44 -30.39 -14.36
CA ILE A 8 39.35 -29.72 -13.65
C ILE A 8 38.80 -28.68 -14.61
N GLN A 9 37.77 -29.07 -15.36
CA GLN A 9 36.99 -28.20 -16.24
C GLN A 9 36.58 -26.93 -15.47
N SER A 10 37.08 -25.78 -15.92
CA SER A 10 36.53 -24.46 -15.56
C SER A 10 35.06 -24.33 -15.96
N ASP A 11 34.60 -25.13 -16.92
CA ASP A 11 33.23 -25.12 -17.45
C ASP A 11 32.20 -25.86 -16.59
N LEU A 12 32.60 -26.64 -15.58
CA LEU A 12 31.63 -27.44 -14.81
C LEU A 12 30.72 -26.59 -13.90
N PHE A 13 31.13 -25.35 -13.63
CA PHE A 13 30.42 -24.38 -12.79
C PHE A 13 30.00 -23.11 -13.56
N GLU A 14 30.15 -23.07 -14.89
CA GLU A 14 29.62 -21.97 -15.69
C GLU A 14 28.10 -22.11 -15.79
N GLU A 15 27.39 -21.22 -15.09
CA GLU A 15 25.95 -21.13 -15.19
C GLU A 15 25.58 -20.73 -16.64
N PRO A 16 24.70 -21.49 -17.32
CA PRO A 16 24.26 -21.15 -18.67
C PRO A 16 23.75 -19.71 -18.75
N GLU A 17 23.94 -19.03 -19.89
CA GLU A 17 23.50 -17.64 -20.09
C GLU A 17 21.99 -17.43 -19.80
N ASP A 18 21.18 -18.49 -19.92
CA ASP A 18 19.74 -18.50 -19.64
C ASP A 18 19.35 -19.05 -18.25
N PHE A 19 20.33 -19.34 -17.37
CA PHE A 19 20.07 -19.92 -16.05
C PHE A 19 19.30 -18.97 -15.13
N TYR A 20 19.66 -17.67 -15.15
CA TYR A 20 18.90 -16.63 -14.47
C TYR A 20 18.04 -15.84 -15.46
N LYS A 21 16.73 -16.02 -15.37
CA LYS A 21 15.81 -15.07 -16.02
C LYS A 21 15.94 -13.72 -15.32
N PRO A 22 16.14 -12.61 -16.07
CA PRO A 22 16.18 -11.29 -15.46
C PRO A 22 14.84 -11.03 -14.76
N PRO A 23 14.85 -10.30 -13.63
CA PRO A 23 13.62 -9.98 -12.93
C PRO A 23 12.66 -9.26 -13.90
N PRO A 24 11.37 -9.63 -13.91
CA PRO A 24 10.39 -8.98 -14.77
C PRO A 24 10.39 -7.47 -14.51
N LYS A 25 10.23 -6.69 -15.58
CA LYS A 25 10.28 -5.23 -15.52
C LYS A 25 8.98 -4.66 -14.94
N PRO A 26 9.03 -3.48 -14.29
CA PRO A 26 7.83 -2.75 -13.92
C PRO A 26 6.91 -2.52 -15.13
N HIS A 27 5.60 -2.53 -14.89
CA HIS A 27 4.59 -2.31 -15.91
C HIS A 27 3.52 -1.34 -15.39
N PHE A 28 2.52 -1.03 -16.21
CA PHE A 28 1.50 -0.05 -15.86
C PHE A 28 0.10 -0.64 -15.93
N ALA A 29 -0.75 -0.24 -14.99
CA ALA A 29 -2.19 -0.43 -15.03
C ALA A 29 -2.89 0.93 -15.05
N CYS A 30 -4.03 1.01 -15.73
CA CYS A 30 -4.87 2.20 -15.76
C CYS A 30 -6.16 1.94 -15.00
N TYR A 31 -6.55 2.88 -14.15
CA TYR A 31 -7.84 2.93 -13.49
C TYR A 31 -8.58 4.20 -13.92
N GLU A 32 -9.86 4.06 -14.25
CA GLU A 32 -10.75 5.17 -14.57
C GLU A 32 -11.79 5.34 -13.46
N ARG A 33 -11.87 6.56 -12.92
CA ARG A 33 -12.91 6.95 -11.96
C ARG A 33 -14.22 7.22 -12.71
N GLU A 34 -15.17 6.31 -12.55
CA GLU A 34 -16.46 6.34 -13.27
C GLU A 34 -17.45 7.36 -12.67
N GLU A 35 -17.57 7.40 -11.34
CA GLU A 35 -18.59 8.18 -10.61
C GLU A 35 -17.92 9.15 -9.62
N ILE A 36 -17.30 10.21 -10.14
CA ILE A 36 -16.64 11.22 -9.29
C ILE A 36 -17.68 12.14 -8.66
N SER A 37 -17.78 12.15 -7.33
CA SER A 37 -18.64 13.12 -6.63
C SER A 37 -18.21 14.58 -6.91
N PRO A 38 -19.17 15.53 -7.07
CA PRO A 38 -18.90 16.95 -7.09
C PRO A 38 -18.17 17.48 -5.84
N GLU A 39 -18.22 16.78 -4.71
CA GLU A 39 -17.47 17.15 -3.51
C GLU A 39 -15.96 16.86 -3.60
N SER A 40 -15.53 16.03 -4.56
CA SER A 40 -14.12 15.67 -4.78
C SER A 40 -13.30 16.91 -5.15
N MET A 41 -12.15 17.10 -4.48
CA MET A 41 -11.23 18.20 -4.76
C MET A 41 -10.70 18.18 -6.19
N SER A 42 -10.54 16.98 -6.78
CA SER A 42 -10.09 16.80 -8.15
C SER A 42 -11.06 15.97 -8.98
N LEU A 43 -11.34 16.44 -10.20
CA LEU A 43 -12.14 15.74 -11.22
C LEU A 43 -11.27 14.90 -12.18
N LYS A 44 -9.99 14.69 -11.85
CA LYS A 44 -9.11 13.82 -12.63
C LYS A 44 -9.72 12.42 -12.73
N LYS A 45 -9.98 11.95 -13.96
CA LYS A 45 -10.62 10.64 -14.22
C LYS A 45 -9.62 9.49 -14.27
N ASN A 46 -8.53 9.66 -15.00
CA ASN A 46 -7.58 8.59 -15.26
C ASN A 46 -6.44 8.60 -14.22
N VAL A 47 -6.21 7.45 -13.61
CA VAL A 47 -5.12 7.19 -12.68
C VAL A 47 -4.24 6.09 -13.28
N LYS A 48 -3.01 6.45 -13.65
CA LYS A 48 -2.03 5.50 -14.19
C LYS A 48 -1.09 5.05 -13.08
N LEU A 49 -1.06 3.76 -12.81
CA LEU A 49 -0.25 3.17 -11.74
C LEU A 49 0.91 2.41 -12.36
N ARG A 50 2.12 2.65 -11.85
CA ARG A 50 3.26 1.76 -12.02
C ARG A 50 3.13 0.62 -11.02
N LEU A 51 3.39 -0.60 -11.47
CA LEU A 51 3.40 -1.82 -10.68
C LEU A 51 4.80 -2.43 -10.77
N VAL A 52 5.31 -2.97 -9.66
CA VAL A 52 6.61 -3.66 -9.64
C VAL A 52 6.52 -4.91 -10.53
N GLY A 53 7.63 -5.34 -11.13
CA GLY A 53 7.57 -6.39 -12.14
C GLY A 53 7.32 -7.79 -11.58
N SER A 54 7.89 -8.09 -10.42
CA SER A 54 7.56 -9.25 -9.58
C SER A 54 7.78 -8.83 -8.14
N SER A 55 6.95 -9.32 -7.24
CA SER A 55 7.14 -9.08 -5.83
C SER A 55 6.47 -10.18 -5.01
N PRO A 56 7.16 -10.75 -4.01
CA PRO A 56 6.55 -11.67 -3.05
C PRO A 56 5.49 -10.98 -2.18
N LEU A 57 5.46 -9.64 -2.20
CA LEU A 57 4.50 -8.78 -1.50
C LEU A 57 3.35 -8.33 -2.40
N TRP A 58 3.13 -9.00 -3.54
CA TRP A 58 1.95 -8.80 -4.38
C TRP A 58 1.77 -7.39 -5.00
N GLY A 59 2.79 -6.52 -4.93
CA GLY A 59 2.77 -5.17 -5.52
C GLY A 59 2.76 -5.13 -7.05
N HIS A 60 2.82 -6.29 -7.71
CA HIS A 60 2.85 -6.44 -9.17
C HIS A 60 1.46 -6.51 -9.80
N LEU A 61 0.38 -6.41 -9.01
CA LEU A 61 -0.99 -6.45 -9.49
C LEU A 61 -1.79 -5.24 -9.01
N LEU A 62 -2.70 -4.78 -9.86
CA LEU A 62 -3.79 -3.92 -9.42
C LEU A 62 -4.94 -4.81 -8.92
N TRP A 63 -5.06 -4.91 -7.60
CA TRP A 63 -6.01 -5.81 -6.95
C TRP A 63 -7.46 -5.31 -7.05
N ASN A 64 -8.39 -6.26 -7.24
CA ASN A 64 -9.81 -5.95 -7.35
C ASN A 64 -10.35 -5.26 -6.10
N ALA A 65 -9.95 -5.67 -4.88
CA ALA A 65 -10.38 -4.96 -3.68
C ALA A 65 -9.92 -3.49 -3.70
N GLY A 66 -8.70 -3.20 -4.15
CA GLY A 66 -8.23 -1.82 -4.31
C GLY A 66 -9.09 -1.01 -5.29
N ILE A 67 -9.52 -1.61 -6.40
CA ILE A 67 -10.45 -1.00 -7.36
C ILE A 67 -11.83 -0.76 -6.71
N TYR A 68 -12.40 -1.77 -6.03
CA TYR A 68 -13.71 -1.64 -5.38
C TYR A 68 -13.71 -0.61 -4.25
N THR A 69 -12.67 -0.61 -3.41
CA THR A 69 -12.44 0.42 -2.39
C THR A 69 -12.42 1.80 -3.03
N SER A 70 -11.67 1.97 -4.12
CA SER A 70 -11.55 3.25 -4.83
C SER A 70 -12.89 3.74 -5.40
N LYS A 71 -13.66 2.83 -6.04
CA LYS A 71 -15.02 3.14 -6.49
C LYS A 71 -15.95 3.50 -5.34
N HIS A 72 -15.82 2.82 -4.20
CA HIS A 72 -16.62 3.11 -3.01
C HIS A 72 -16.30 4.49 -2.44
N LEU A 73 -15.02 4.87 -2.36
CA LEU A 73 -14.60 6.19 -1.90
C LEU A 73 -15.10 7.31 -2.81
N ASP A 74 -15.04 7.12 -4.14
CA ASP A 74 -15.56 8.11 -5.11
C ASP A 74 -17.06 8.39 -4.94
N LYS A 75 -17.84 7.35 -4.59
CA LYS A 75 -19.28 7.45 -4.31
C LYS A 75 -19.59 8.01 -2.92
N HIS A 76 -18.65 7.87 -1.98
CA HIS A 76 -18.80 8.23 -0.57
C HIS A 76 -17.66 9.15 -0.10
N PRO A 77 -17.51 10.35 -0.70
CA PRO A 77 -16.39 11.23 -0.38
C PRO A 77 -16.37 11.66 1.08
N GLU A 78 -17.51 11.64 1.79
CA GLU A 78 -17.62 11.92 3.22
C GLU A 78 -16.80 10.96 4.09
N LEU A 79 -16.39 9.80 3.57
CA LEU A 79 -15.54 8.86 4.29
C LEU A 79 -14.10 9.35 4.43
N VAL A 80 -13.61 10.16 3.48
CA VAL A 80 -12.19 10.57 3.41
C VAL A 80 -11.99 12.07 3.37
N LYS A 81 -12.94 12.85 2.85
CA LYS A 81 -12.80 14.30 2.72
C LYS A 81 -12.58 14.96 4.09
N ASP A 82 -11.57 15.82 4.16
CA ASP A 82 -11.15 16.55 5.36
C ASP A 82 -10.77 15.66 6.57
N LYS A 83 -10.52 14.36 6.34
CA LYS A 83 -10.23 13.34 7.36
C LYS A 83 -8.79 12.82 7.31
N PHE A 84 -8.37 12.20 8.39
CA PHE A 84 -7.13 11.42 8.46
C PHE A 84 -7.39 9.98 8.04
N VAL A 85 -6.64 9.51 7.04
CA VAL A 85 -6.79 8.19 6.42
C VAL A 85 -5.49 7.41 6.53
N LEU A 86 -5.58 6.13 6.89
CA LEU A 86 -4.46 5.20 6.85
C LEU A 86 -4.81 4.06 5.89
N GLU A 87 -3.92 3.76 4.95
CA GLU A 87 -4.02 2.55 4.14
C GLU A 87 -2.95 1.56 4.61
N LEU A 88 -3.38 0.35 5.00
CA LEU A 88 -2.49 -0.75 5.31
C LEU A 88 -2.33 -1.62 4.05
N GLY A 89 -1.09 -1.99 3.70
CA GLY A 89 -0.80 -2.83 2.53
C GLY A 89 -1.23 -2.18 1.22
N ALA A 90 -0.69 -0.99 0.95
CA ALA A 90 -1.11 -0.14 -0.16
C ALA A 90 -0.78 -0.71 -1.56
N ALA A 91 0.29 -1.49 -1.70
CA ALA A 91 0.78 -2.06 -2.95
C ALA A 91 0.97 -1.03 -4.09
N GLY A 92 -0.04 -0.83 -4.93
CA GLY A 92 -0.05 0.23 -5.96
C GLY A 92 -0.54 1.60 -5.45
N ALA A 93 -1.06 1.64 -4.22
CA ALA A 93 -1.63 2.77 -3.48
C ALA A 93 -2.86 3.43 -4.13
N LEU A 94 -3.64 2.68 -4.92
CA LEU A 94 -4.81 3.24 -5.60
C LEU A 94 -5.82 3.86 -4.60
N PRO A 95 -6.25 3.19 -3.50
CA PRO A 95 -7.14 3.80 -2.52
C PRO A 95 -6.58 5.08 -1.87
N SER A 96 -5.28 5.11 -1.53
CA SER A 96 -4.63 6.33 -1.01
C SER A 96 -4.64 7.47 -2.04
N LEU A 97 -4.37 7.17 -3.31
CA LEU A 97 -4.43 8.17 -4.39
C LEU A 97 -5.82 8.75 -4.54
N ILE A 98 -6.86 7.90 -4.52
CA ILE A 98 -8.25 8.35 -4.60
C ILE A 98 -8.62 9.18 -3.37
N SER A 99 -8.19 8.79 -2.17
CA SER A 99 -8.37 9.57 -0.95
C SER A 99 -7.75 10.98 -1.09
N GLY A 100 -6.53 11.06 -1.65
CA GLY A 100 -5.88 12.33 -1.96
C GLY A 100 -6.63 13.19 -2.98
N LEU A 101 -7.13 12.58 -4.06
CA LEU A 101 -7.91 13.27 -5.10
C LEU A 101 -9.26 13.77 -4.60
N ILE A 102 -9.91 13.04 -3.69
CA ILE A 102 -11.18 13.45 -3.06
C ILE A 102 -10.95 14.63 -2.11
N GLY A 103 -9.81 14.67 -1.43
CA GLY A 103 -9.46 15.75 -0.51
C GLY A 103 -9.33 15.29 0.94
N ALA A 104 -8.74 14.12 1.17
CA ALA A 104 -8.30 13.74 2.51
C ALA A 104 -7.38 14.81 3.09
N ARG A 105 -7.51 15.06 4.40
CA ARG A 105 -6.66 16.03 5.11
C ARG A 105 -5.21 15.52 5.18
N LYS A 106 -5.05 14.24 5.52
CA LYS A 106 -3.79 13.50 5.39
C LYS A 106 -4.13 12.02 5.17
N CYS A 107 -3.52 11.40 4.18
CA CYS A 107 -3.56 9.97 3.92
C CYS A 107 -2.15 9.42 4.04
N VAL A 108 -1.95 8.45 4.92
CA VAL A 108 -0.67 7.74 5.06
C VAL A 108 -0.82 6.38 4.36
N ALA A 109 -0.15 6.23 3.22
CA ALA A 109 -0.11 4.98 2.46
C ALA A 109 1.03 4.12 3.03
N THR A 110 0.72 2.96 3.58
CA THR A 110 1.73 2.09 4.19
C THR A 110 1.84 0.74 3.52
N ASP A 111 3.07 0.24 3.43
CA ASP A 111 3.35 -1.15 3.04
C ASP A 111 4.64 -1.63 3.72
N TYR A 112 4.96 -2.91 3.56
CA TYR A 112 6.20 -3.49 4.07
C TYR A 112 7.41 -2.66 3.63
N PRO A 113 8.42 -2.45 4.50
CA PRO A 113 9.59 -1.60 4.22
C PRO A 113 10.58 -2.25 3.24
N ASP A 114 10.10 -2.58 2.05
CA ASP A 114 10.87 -3.01 0.90
C ASP A 114 11.17 -1.79 0.01
N PRO A 115 12.46 -1.45 -0.24
CA PRO A 115 12.82 -0.24 -0.96
C PRO A 115 12.19 -0.12 -2.36
N ASP A 116 12.10 -1.22 -3.10
CA ASP A 116 11.55 -1.21 -4.46
C ASP A 116 10.04 -0.97 -4.45
N LEU A 117 9.32 -1.61 -3.53
CA LEU A 117 7.90 -1.40 -3.32
C LEU A 117 7.59 0.04 -2.89
N LEU A 118 8.29 0.55 -1.88
CA LEU A 118 8.09 1.91 -1.38
C LEU A 118 8.43 2.96 -2.44
N ALA A 119 9.52 2.78 -3.19
CA ALA A 119 9.86 3.66 -4.30
C ALA A 119 8.79 3.64 -5.40
N ASN A 120 8.16 2.49 -5.64
CA ASN A 120 7.05 2.37 -6.58
C ASN A 120 5.77 3.09 -6.10
N ILE A 121 5.41 2.93 -4.83
CA ILE A 121 4.28 3.65 -4.22
C ILE A 121 4.54 5.16 -4.26
N GLN A 122 5.75 5.60 -3.89
CA GLN A 122 6.14 7.01 -3.91
C GLN A 122 6.09 7.60 -5.33
N TYR A 123 6.53 6.84 -6.33
CA TYR A 123 6.40 7.23 -7.74
C TYR A 123 4.93 7.45 -8.12
N ASN A 124 4.03 6.52 -7.78
CA ASN A 124 2.60 6.66 -8.08
C ASN A 124 2.02 7.90 -7.40
N VAL A 125 2.37 8.15 -6.13
CA VAL A 125 1.95 9.35 -5.38
C VAL A 125 2.46 10.64 -6.05
N ASN A 126 3.74 10.71 -6.42
CA ASN A 126 4.34 11.86 -7.10
C ASN A 126 3.64 12.15 -8.43
N GLU A 127 3.54 11.16 -9.30
CA GLU A 127 2.96 11.29 -10.63
C GLU A 127 1.48 11.67 -10.59
N GLN A 128 0.72 11.04 -9.70
CA GLN A 128 -0.74 11.16 -9.75
C GLN A 128 -1.27 12.38 -9.00
N LEU A 129 -0.58 12.85 -7.97
CA LEU A 129 -1.04 13.95 -7.10
C LEU A 129 -0.18 15.21 -7.17
N TYR A 130 1.11 15.08 -7.51
CA TYR A 130 2.09 16.17 -7.37
C TYR A 130 2.83 16.49 -8.68
N ALA A 131 2.23 16.17 -9.82
CA ALA A 131 2.78 16.43 -11.15
C ALA A 131 4.22 15.92 -11.34
N GLY A 132 4.53 14.76 -10.75
CA GLY A 132 5.84 14.11 -10.83
C GLY A 132 6.91 14.76 -9.94
N LYS A 133 6.57 15.78 -9.13
CA LYS A 133 7.52 16.39 -8.20
C LYS A 133 7.99 15.35 -7.17
N GLU A 134 9.29 15.06 -7.16
CA GLU A 134 9.91 14.18 -6.17
C GLU A 134 10.06 14.88 -4.81
N LEU A 135 10.20 14.07 -3.76
CA LEU A 135 10.54 14.57 -2.44
C LEU A 135 12.07 14.81 -2.36
N PRO A 136 12.53 15.84 -1.64
CA PRO A 136 13.93 15.97 -1.26
C PRO A 136 14.40 14.73 -0.48
N GLN A 137 15.69 14.39 -0.55
CA GLN A 137 16.19 13.20 0.13
C GLN A 137 16.24 13.34 1.66
N GLU A 138 16.53 14.54 2.16
CA GLU A 138 16.66 14.81 3.59
C GLU A 138 16.56 16.32 3.91
N GLY A 139 16.44 16.64 5.20
CA GLY A 139 16.52 18.00 5.72
C GLY A 139 15.18 18.75 5.77
N LYS A 140 15.27 20.05 6.05
CA LYS A 140 14.08 20.91 6.29
C LYS A 140 13.13 21.01 5.10
N ASP A 141 13.67 20.89 3.89
CA ASP A 141 12.86 20.94 2.68
C ASP A 141 11.97 19.69 2.55
N LEU A 142 12.46 18.52 2.97
CA LEU A 142 11.67 17.29 3.02
C LEU A 142 10.51 17.44 4.00
N GLU A 143 10.78 17.89 5.24
CA GLU A 143 9.76 18.10 6.27
C GLU A 143 8.67 19.08 5.78
N ALA A 144 9.07 20.22 5.21
CA ALA A 144 8.15 21.22 4.69
C ALA A 144 7.31 20.70 3.51
N GLU A 145 7.86 19.82 2.67
CA GLU A 145 7.09 19.21 1.57
C GLU A 145 6.15 18.11 2.08
N LEU A 146 6.57 17.28 3.04
CA LEU A 146 5.71 16.26 3.67
C LEU A 146 4.53 16.90 4.41
N GLU A 147 4.71 18.07 5.03
CA GLU A 147 3.62 18.82 5.66
C GLU A 147 2.56 19.26 4.64
N LYS A 148 2.98 19.76 3.47
CA LYS A 148 2.09 20.25 2.40
C LYS A 148 1.34 19.14 1.68
N ARG A 149 1.96 17.96 1.55
CA ARG A 149 1.40 16.81 0.84
C ARG A 149 0.24 16.21 1.63
N ASN A 150 -0.91 16.04 0.99
CA ASN A 150 -2.06 15.40 1.62
C ASN A 150 -2.01 13.87 1.57
N VAL A 151 -1.14 13.30 0.74
CA VAL A 151 -0.81 11.86 0.71
C VAL A 151 0.69 11.68 0.83
N VAL A 152 1.10 10.82 1.77
CA VAL A 152 2.49 10.47 2.08
C VAL A 152 2.65 8.95 2.12
N VAL A 153 3.88 8.48 1.94
CA VAL A 153 4.22 7.05 1.88
C VAL A 153 5.12 6.73 3.06
N GLU A 154 4.82 5.64 3.76
CA GLU A 154 5.60 5.22 4.93
C GLU A 154 5.80 3.70 4.93
N GLY A 155 7.00 3.25 5.31
CA GLY A 155 7.29 1.83 5.48
C GLY A 155 6.78 1.35 6.83
N TYR A 156 5.94 0.31 6.85
CA TYR A 156 5.35 -0.19 8.08
C TYR A 156 5.13 -1.69 8.08
N ILE A 157 5.52 -2.33 9.18
CA ILE A 157 5.24 -3.73 9.46
C ILE A 157 4.10 -3.77 10.46
N TRP A 158 3.02 -4.47 10.13
CA TRP A 158 1.82 -4.52 10.96
C TRP A 158 2.13 -5.00 12.38
N GLY A 159 1.56 -4.29 13.36
CA GLY A 159 1.70 -4.61 14.78
C GLY A 159 2.96 -4.05 15.45
N ASN A 160 3.89 -3.45 14.68
CA ASN A 160 5.02 -2.70 15.22
C ASN A 160 4.60 -1.34 15.80
N GLU A 161 5.54 -0.66 16.45
CA GLU A 161 5.36 0.69 17.01
C GLU A 161 4.85 1.69 15.97
N PHE A 162 3.95 2.57 16.41
CA PHE A 162 3.18 3.44 15.53
C PHE A 162 3.83 4.79 15.24
N ASP A 163 4.92 5.14 15.94
CA ASP A 163 5.60 6.44 15.81
C ASP A 163 5.87 6.85 14.36
N PRO A 164 6.34 5.97 13.45
CA PRO A 164 6.59 6.35 12.06
C PRO A 164 5.32 6.80 11.32
N ILE A 165 4.18 6.13 11.59
CA ILE A 165 2.89 6.48 10.99
C ILE A 165 2.38 7.80 11.58
N LEU A 166 2.45 7.92 12.92
CA LEU A 166 1.92 9.08 13.65
C LEU A 166 2.73 10.35 13.41
N ALA A 167 4.01 10.24 13.06
CA ALA A 167 4.86 11.39 12.70
C ALA A 167 4.32 12.21 11.52
N HIS A 168 3.48 11.61 10.66
CA HIS A 168 2.85 12.28 9.52
C HIS A 168 1.57 13.06 9.88
N LEU A 169 1.04 12.86 11.08
CA LEU A 169 -0.12 13.57 11.59
C LEU A 169 0.29 14.85 12.33
N PRO A 170 -0.59 15.87 12.42
CA PRO A 170 -0.35 17.02 13.28
C PRO A 170 -0.13 16.58 14.72
N LYS A 171 0.72 17.27 15.49
CA LYS A 171 1.12 16.92 16.89
C LYS A 171 -0.02 16.67 17.90
N LYS A 172 -1.27 16.97 17.56
CA LYS A 172 -2.47 16.76 18.39
C LYS A 172 -3.34 15.58 17.92
N SER A 173 -2.93 14.88 16.88
CA SER A 173 -3.70 13.83 16.23
C SER A 173 -2.88 12.54 16.23
N ASP A 174 -3.40 11.54 16.92
CA ASP A 174 -2.80 10.21 17.09
C ASP A 174 -3.71 9.09 16.57
N LYS A 175 -4.80 9.46 15.87
CA LYS A 175 -5.83 8.55 15.37
C LYS A 175 -6.25 8.90 13.94
N PHE A 176 -6.77 7.90 13.25
CA PHE A 176 -7.31 7.98 11.90
C PHE A 176 -8.82 7.84 11.92
N ASP A 177 -9.51 8.64 11.11
CA ASP A 177 -10.96 8.58 10.94
C ASP A 177 -11.37 7.40 10.03
N LEU A 178 -10.49 7.00 9.11
CA LEU A 178 -10.66 5.85 8.23
C LEU A 178 -9.37 5.04 8.15
N ILE A 179 -9.46 3.73 8.35
CA ILE A 179 -8.39 2.78 8.03
C ILE A 179 -8.86 1.86 6.91
N ILE A 180 -8.08 1.77 5.84
CA ILE A 180 -8.38 0.99 4.64
C ILE A 180 -7.57 -0.31 4.67
N LEU A 181 -8.26 -1.43 4.48
CA LEU A 181 -7.67 -2.76 4.35
C LEU A 181 -8.25 -3.42 3.09
N SER A 182 -7.49 -3.37 1.98
CA SER A 182 -7.91 -3.97 0.70
C SER A 182 -7.15 -5.27 0.44
N ASP A 183 -7.86 -6.40 0.38
CA ASP A 183 -7.31 -7.75 0.14
C ASP A 183 -6.18 -8.17 1.11
N LEU A 184 -6.27 -7.83 2.41
CA LEU A 184 -5.25 -8.22 3.40
C LEU A 184 -5.61 -9.46 4.25
N VAL A 185 -6.90 -9.75 4.40
CA VAL A 185 -7.39 -10.74 5.38
C VAL A 185 -7.13 -12.18 4.99
N PHE A 186 -6.59 -12.45 3.80
CA PHE A 186 -6.24 -13.82 3.39
C PHE A 186 -5.05 -14.39 4.17
N ASN A 187 -4.20 -13.52 4.75
CA ASN A 187 -3.03 -13.92 5.51
C ASN A 187 -3.37 -14.06 7.00
N HIS A 188 -3.90 -15.23 7.38
CA HIS A 188 -4.42 -15.49 8.72
C HIS A 188 -3.38 -15.33 9.84
N THR A 189 -2.08 -15.52 9.57
CA THR A 189 -1.02 -15.35 10.57
C THR A 189 -0.82 -13.90 10.99
N GLU A 190 -1.26 -12.96 10.14
CA GLU A 190 -1.09 -11.53 10.35
C GLU A 190 -2.35 -10.85 10.93
N HIS A 191 -3.44 -11.61 11.15
CA HIS A 191 -4.71 -11.06 11.66
C HIS A 191 -4.55 -10.33 12.97
N GLU A 192 -3.84 -10.90 13.95
CA GLU A 192 -3.66 -10.27 15.26
C GLU A 192 -2.92 -8.94 15.17
N LYS A 193 -1.89 -8.87 14.31
CA LYS A 193 -1.08 -7.66 14.07
C LYS A 193 -1.87 -6.58 13.34
N LEU A 194 -2.66 -6.96 12.32
CA LEU A 194 -3.57 -6.08 11.59
C LEU A 194 -4.66 -5.53 12.51
N LEU A 195 -5.26 -6.38 13.35
CA LEU A 195 -6.25 -5.99 14.34
C LEU A 195 -5.67 -5.05 15.39
N LYS A 196 -4.48 -5.35 15.93
CA LYS A 196 -3.76 -4.47 16.86
C LYS A 196 -3.56 -3.09 16.22
N THR A 197 -2.97 -3.04 15.03
CA THR A 197 -2.72 -1.77 14.31
C THR A 197 -4.01 -0.99 14.10
N THR A 198 -5.04 -1.66 13.58
CA THR A 198 -6.32 -1.02 13.26
C THR A 198 -6.98 -0.50 14.52
N LYS A 199 -7.08 -1.30 15.59
CA LYS A 199 -7.73 -0.90 16.84
C LYS A 199 -7.00 0.25 17.53
N GLU A 200 -5.67 0.19 17.59
CA GLU A 200 -4.88 1.22 18.28
C GLU A 200 -4.80 2.54 17.50
N LEU A 201 -4.95 2.52 16.18
CA LEU A 201 -4.87 3.73 15.36
C LEU A 201 -6.23 4.30 14.95
N LEU A 202 -7.33 3.57 15.15
CA LEU A 202 -8.66 4.05 14.79
C LEU A 202 -9.21 5.02 15.83
N ALA A 203 -9.77 6.14 15.37
CA ALA A 203 -10.50 7.07 16.23
C ALA A 203 -11.76 6.39 16.82
N GLU A 204 -12.27 6.89 17.95
CA GLU A 204 -13.44 6.33 18.63
C GLU A 204 -14.67 6.20 17.72
N ASN A 205 -14.89 7.17 16.83
CA ASN A 205 -15.96 7.18 15.82
C ASN A 205 -15.43 6.90 14.40
N GLY A 206 -14.19 6.42 14.29
CA GLY A 206 -13.56 6.06 13.02
C GLY A 206 -14.16 4.79 12.44
N LYS A 207 -13.86 4.54 11.17
CA LYS A 207 -14.28 3.32 10.47
C LYS A 207 -13.06 2.55 9.92
N ALA A 208 -13.09 1.23 10.03
CA ALA A 208 -12.20 0.37 9.27
C ALA A 208 -12.96 -0.15 8.04
N LEU A 209 -12.49 0.20 6.84
CA LEU A 209 -13.05 -0.28 5.58
C LEU A 209 -12.26 -1.50 5.12
N VAL A 210 -12.83 -2.68 5.36
CA VAL A 210 -12.25 -3.97 4.99
C VAL A 210 -12.94 -4.49 3.74
N VAL A 211 -12.22 -4.52 2.62
CA VAL A 211 -12.70 -5.04 1.33
C VAL A 211 -11.83 -6.22 0.96
N PHE A 212 -12.41 -7.37 0.68
CA PHE A 212 -11.64 -8.55 0.33
C PHE A 212 -12.36 -9.45 -0.67
N SER A 213 -11.57 -10.16 -1.47
CA SER A 213 -12.00 -11.23 -2.35
C SER A 213 -11.57 -12.57 -1.72
N PRO A 214 -12.46 -13.56 -1.58
CA PRO A 214 -12.07 -14.88 -1.09
C PRO A 214 -11.15 -15.60 -2.10
N HIS A 215 -9.84 -15.39 -2.03
CA HIS A 215 -8.87 -16.00 -2.94
C HIS A 215 -8.82 -17.53 -2.80
N ARG A 216 -9.18 -18.04 -1.61
CA ARG A 216 -9.30 -19.46 -1.29
C ARG A 216 -10.71 -19.69 -0.73
N PRO A 217 -11.72 -20.02 -1.57
CA PRO A 217 -13.11 -20.08 -1.14
C PRO A 217 -13.37 -20.97 0.08
N TRP A 218 -12.61 -22.06 0.23
CA TRP A 218 -12.70 -22.98 1.37
C TRP A 218 -12.18 -22.39 2.70
N LEU A 219 -11.46 -21.26 2.67
CA LEU A 219 -10.97 -20.54 3.84
C LEU A 219 -11.77 -19.27 4.17
N LEU A 220 -12.91 -19.04 3.49
CA LEU A 220 -13.75 -17.88 3.75
C LEU A 220 -14.10 -17.70 5.24
N ASN A 221 -14.34 -18.80 5.96
CA ASN A 221 -14.62 -18.74 7.40
C ASN A 221 -13.43 -18.25 8.23
N ALA A 222 -12.21 -18.53 7.79
CA ALA A 222 -10.99 -18.04 8.40
C ALA A 222 -10.76 -16.56 8.03
N ASP A 223 -11.02 -16.16 6.78
CA ASP A 223 -10.98 -14.74 6.36
C ASP A 223 -11.97 -13.90 7.20
N LEU A 224 -13.21 -14.38 7.32
CA LEU A 224 -14.27 -13.74 8.12
C LEU A 224 -13.97 -13.73 9.63
N ALA A 225 -13.04 -14.56 10.11
CA ALA A 225 -12.65 -14.53 11.52
C ALA A 225 -12.01 -13.19 11.91
N PHE A 226 -11.40 -12.48 10.95
CA PHE A 226 -10.88 -11.13 11.14
C PHE A 226 -11.96 -10.13 11.58
N LEU A 227 -13.19 -10.29 11.08
CA LEU A 227 -14.32 -9.39 11.34
C LEU A 227 -15.12 -9.80 12.59
N ARG A 228 -14.81 -10.93 13.20
CA ARG A 228 -15.51 -11.41 14.39
C ARG A 228 -14.88 -10.81 15.64
N PRO A 229 -15.67 -10.56 16.70
CA PRO A 229 -15.12 -10.19 17.99
C PRO A 229 -14.10 -11.25 18.44
N PRO A 230 -12.93 -10.86 18.98
CA PRO A 230 -11.96 -11.81 19.50
C PRO A 230 -12.63 -12.67 20.59
N LYS A 231 -12.45 -13.98 20.52
CA LYS A 231 -13.08 -14.95 21.45
C LYS A 231 -12.59 -14.83 22.91
N SER A 232 -11.68 -13.92 23.22
CA SER A 232 -10.97 -13.80 24.51
C SER A 232 -11.10 -12.44 25.20
N LEU A 233 -12.27 -11.81 25.12
CA LEU A 233 -12.63 -10.64 25.96
C LEU A 233 -14.09 -10.72 26.45
N VAL A 234 -14.45 -11.85 27.07
CA VAL A 234 -15.62 -12.01 27.95
C VAL A 234 -15.14 -12.56 29.28
#